data_AF-A0A3R9GNQ6-F1
#
_entry.id   AF-A0A3R9GNQ6-F1
#
_cell.length_a   1.000
_cell.length_b   1.000
_cell.length_c   1.000
_cell.angle_alpha   90.00
_cell.angle_beta   90.00
_cell.angle_gamma   90.00
#
_symmetry.space_group_name_H-M   'P 1'
#
loop_
_entity.id
_entity.type
_entity.pdbx_description
1 polymer ?
#
loop_
_entity_poly.entity_id
_entity_poly.type
_entity_poly.pdbx_seq_one_letter_code
_entity_poly.pdbx_strand_id
1 'polypeptide(L)'
;KTHVAREVYLNERSTQALKAIKDLKLSSDYVMICPETNAPFFNEKPPRLRMVEAMKSCMIRHRPAYNARHTYATMLLMDGVNPVFVADQLGHSLQMLIKRYAKWIHGDKNRIEMAKLNTTNGT
;
A
#
# COMPACT_ATOMS: atom_id res chain seq x y z
N LYS A 1 3.51 15.13 9.89
CA LYS A 1 2.84 14.81 8.60
C LYS A 1 3.60 15.56 7.52
N THR A 2 4.13 14.89 6.49
CA THR A 2 4.76 15.61 5.37
C THR A 2 3.63 16.19 4.52
N HIS A 3 3.41 17.51 4.60
CA HIS A 3 2.41 18.27 3.83
C HIS A 3 2.79 18.39 2.35
N VAL A 4 3.36 17.33 1.79
CA VAL A 4 3.96 17.32 0.47
C VAL A 4 3.13 16.39 -0.39
N ALA A 5 2.54 16.95 -1.46
CA ALA A 5 1.90 16.18 -2.50
C ALA A 5 2.92 15.23 -3.14
N ARG A 6 2.48 14.04 -3.54
CA ARG A 6 3.34 13.04 -4.17
C ARG A 6 2.57 12.32 -5.26
N GLU A 7 3.30 11.89 -6.28
CA GLU A 7 2.76 11.02 -7.30
C GLU A 7 2.72 9.57 -6.77
N VAL A 8 1.57 8.92 -6.92
CA VAL A 8 1.36 7.52 -6.54
C VAL A 8 0.92 6.76 -7.78
N TYR A 9 1.72 5.77 -8.17
CA TYR A 9 1.44 4.92 -9.31
C TYR A 9 0.41 3.86 -8.91
N LEU A 10 -0.65 3.74 -9.69
CA LEU A 10 -1.69 2.74 -9.47
C LEU A 10 -1.35 1.48 -10.24
N ASN A 11 -1.40 0.33 -9.57
CA ASN A 11 -1.41 -0.95 -10.27
C ASN A 11 -2.78 -1.21 -10.91
N GLU A 12 -2.89 -2.30 -11.67
CA GLU A 12 -4.11 -2.67 -12.35
C GLU A 12 -5.31 -2.80 -11.39
N ARG A 13 -5.13 -3.50 -10.26
CA ARG A 13 -6.18 -3.71 -9.26
C ARG A 13 -6.69 -2.39 -8.66
N SER A 14 -5.78 -1.47 -8.33
CA SER A 14 -6.13 -0.14 -7.81
C SER A 14 -6.85 0.70 -8.87
N THR A 15 -6.42 0.61 -10.12
CA THR A 15 -7.05 1.31 -11.25
C THR A 15 -8.48 0.81 -11.49
N GLN A 16 -8.68 -0.51 -11.49
CA GLN A 16 -10.00 -1.12 -11.62
C GLN A 16 -10.93 -0.72 -10.46
N ALA A 17 -10.43 -0.74 -9.22
CA ALA A 17 -11.20 -0.30 -8.06
C ALA A 17 -11.61 1.18 -8.15
N LEU A 18 -10.70 2.05 -8.59
CA LEU A 18 -11.00 3.46 -8.80
C LEU A 18 -12.03 3.67 -9.91
N LYS A 19 -11.93 2.93 -11.01
CA LYS A 19 -12.91 2.98 -12.11
C LYS A 19 -14.29 2.54 -11.62
N ALA A 20 -14.38 1.42 -10.90
CA ALA A 20 -15.63 0.94 -10.33
C ALA A 20 -16.30 2.00 -9.43
N ILE A 21 -15.53 2.72 -8.61
CA ILE A 21 -16.06 3.82 -7.78
C ILE A 21 -16.55 4.98 -8.65
N LYS A 22 -15.80 5.37 -9.68
CA LYS A 22 -16.21 6.44 -10.61
C LYS A 22 -17.48 6.09 -11.39
N ASP A 23 -17.66 4.82 -11.75
CA ASP A 23 -18.84 4.34 -12.49
C ASP A 23 -20.12 4.43 -11.65
N LEU A 24 -20.01 4.51 -10.31
CA LEU A 24 -21.14 4.81 -9.42
C LEU A 24 -21.64 6.26 -9.54
N LYS A 25 -20.88 7.15 -10.20
CA LYS A 25 -21.24 8.56 -10.46
C LYS A 25 -21.70 9.34 -9.22
N LEU A 26 -21.10 9.04 -8.05
CA LEU A 26 -21.51 9.63 -6.77
C LEU A 26 -21.11 11.10 -6.61
N SER A 27 -20.02 11.53 -7.24
CA SER A 27 -19.52 12.92 -7.20
C SER A 27 -18.51 13.15 -8.33
N SER A 28 -18.38 14.41 -8.79
CA SER A 28 -17.31 14.85 -9.69
C SER A 28 -16.00 15.18 -8.97
N ASP A 29 -16.09 15.60 -7.70
CA ASP A 29 -14.98 16.25 -7.00
C ASP A 29 -14.29 15.31 -5.99
N TYR A 30 -15.02 14.33 -5.46
CA TYR A 30 -14.51 13.41 -4.45
C TYR A 30 -14.77 11.94 -4.83
N VAL A 31 -13.79 11.08 -4.57
CA VAL A 31 -13.89 9.64 -4.85
C VAL A 31 -14.63 8.90 -3.73
N MET A 32 -14.37 9.27 -2.47
CA MET A 32 -14.89 8.54 -1.31
C MET A 32 -16.08 9.26 -0.70
N ILE A 33 -17.27 8.91 -1.19
CA ILE A 33 -18.56 9.46 -0.73
C ILE A 33 -19.19 8.56 0.32
N CYS A 34 -19.74 9.17 1.36
CA CYS A 34 -20.51 8.52 2.40
C CYS A 34 -21.93 8.23 1.89
N PRO A 35 -22.35 6.96 1.76
CA PRO A 35 -23.65 6.59 1.17
C PRO A 35 -24.86 7.17 1.90
N GLU A 36 -24.74 7.41 3.21
CA GLU A 36 -25.83 7.89 4.06
C GLU A 36 -26.04 9.39 3.95
N THR A 37 -25.00 10.16 3.60
CA THR A 37 -25.05 11.62 3.54
C THR A 37 -24.89 12.17 2.13
N ASN A 38 -24.53 11.33 1.15
CA ASN A 38 -24.14 11.73 -0.21
C ASN A 38 -23.06 12.84 -0.23
N ALA A 39 -22.25 12.91 0.83
CA ALA A 39 -21.18 13.87 1.00
C ALA A 39 -19.85 13.14 1.23
N PRO A 40 -18.69 13.78 0.98
CA PRO A 40 -17.39 13.16 1.27
C PRO A 40 -17.28 12.79 2.75
N PHE A 41 -16.54 11.73 3.06
CA PHE A 41 -16.24 11.41 4.46
C PHE A 41 -15.47 12.56 5.13
N PHE A 42 -16.06 13.15 6.17
CA PHE A 42 -15.49 14.30 6.88
C PHE A 42 -14.28 13.95 7.76
N ASN A 43 -14.22 12.73 8.29
CA ASN A 43 -13.09 12.24 9.08
C ASN A 43 -12.90 10.73 8.91
N GLU A 44 -11.90 10.16 9.57
CA GLU A 44 -11.49 8.76 9.42
C GLU A 44 -12.35 7.76 10.19
N LYS A 45 -13.20 8.21 11.12
CA LYS A 45 -14.00 7.32 11.97
C LYS A 45 -15.07 6.57 11.18
N PRO A 46 -15.96 7.21 10.38
CA PRO A 46 -16.95 6.53 9.57
C PRO A 46 -16.36 5.46 8.61
N PRO A 47 -15.32 5.74 7.79
CA PRO A 47 -14.75 4.71 6.92
C PRO A 47 -14.05 3.59 7.73
N ARG A 48 -13.40 3.92 8.86
CA ARG A 48 -12.81 2.91 9.75
C ARG A 48 -13.87 1.95 10.28
N LEU A 49 -14.99 2.44 10.79
CA LEU A 49 -16.07 1.60 11.31
C LEU A 49 -16.66 0.69 10.22
N ARG A 50 -16.83 1.21 9.00
CA ARG A 50 -17.26 0.39 7.85
C ARG A 50 -16.26 -0.72 7.53
N MET A 51 -14.96 -0.44 7.57
CA MET A 51 -13.93 -1.47 7.39
C MET A 51 -13.96 -2.52 8.52
N VAL A 52 -14.24 -2.11 9.76
CA VAL A 52 -14.41 -3.05 10.88
C VAL A 52 -15.59 -3.98 10.66
N GLU A 53 -16.73 -3.45 10.24
CA GLU A 53 -17.91 -4.27 9.94
C GLU A 53 -17.66 -5.19 8.75
N ALA A 54 -17.05 -4.70 7.68
CA ALA A 54 -16.70 -5.53 6.52
C ALA A 54 -15.76 -6.69 6.89
N MET A 55 -14.76 -6.46 7.75
CA MET A 55 -13.91 -7.54 8.26
C MET A 55 -14.72 -8.57 9.06
N LYS A 56 -15.63 -8.11 9.92
CA LYS A 56 -16.49 -8.97 10.73
C LYS A 56 -17.41 -9.84 9.86
N SER A 57 -18.05 -9.26 8.84
CA SER A 57 -18.90 -9.99 7.89
C SER A 57 -18.11 -11.05 7.10
N CYS A 58 -16.83 -10.80 6.83
CA CYS A 58 -15.94 -11.75 6.16
C CYS A 58 -15.26 -12.74 7.12
N MET A 59 -15.62 -12.77 8.41
CA MET A 59 -14.95 -13.58 9.45
C MET A 59 -13.44 -13.32 9.58
N ILE A 60 -13.00 -12.11 9.22
CA ILE A 60 -11.62 -11.67 9.34
C ILE A 60 -11.43 -11.04 10.73
N ARG A 61 -10.44 -11.52 11.48
CA ARG A 61 -10.05 -10.91 12.75
C ARG A 61 -9.70 -9.44 12.54
N HIS A 62 -10.22 -8.56 13.40
CA HIS A 62 -9.98 -7.12 13.35
C HIS A 62 -8.51 -6.74 13.08
N ARG A 63 -8.29 -5.82 12.14
CA ARG A 63 -7.01 -5.18 11.87
C ARG A 63 -7.20 -3.67 11.72
N PRO A 64 -6.38 -2.83 12.37
CA PRO A 64 -6.37 -1.40 12.10
C PRO A 64 -6.12 -1.10 10.61
N ALA A 65 -6.82 -0.11 10.05
CA ALA A 65 -6.70 0.25 8.63
C ALA A 65 -5.26 0.61 8.23
N TYR A 66 -4.49 1.20 9.14
CA TYR A 66 -3.05 1.48 8.98
C TYR A 66 -2.23 0.24 8.61
N ASN A 67 -2.65 -0.97 9.02
CA ASN A 67 -1.94 -2.20 8.66
C ASN A 67 -1.94 -2.45 7.14
N ALA A 68 -2.95 -1.96 6.39
CA ALA A 68 -2.96 -2.06 4.94
C ALA A 68 -1.72 -1.37 4.31
N ARG A 69 -1.31 -0.22 4.86
CA ARG A 69 -0.08 0.48 4.45
C ARG A 69 1.17 -0.36 4.75
N HIS A 70 1.21 -1.06 5.89
CA HIS A 70 2.31 -1.96 6.24
C HIS A 70 2.38 -3.16 5.32
N THR A 71 1.24 -3.80 5.05
CA THR A 71 1.14 -4.93 4.13
C THR A 71 1.59 -4.52 2.74
N TYR A 72 1.14 -3.37 2.23
CA TYR A 72 1.58 -2.85 0.92
C TYR A 72 3.11 -2.70 0.85
N ALA A 73 3.73 -2.05 1.85
CA ALA A 73 5.18 -1.88 1.92
C ALA A 73 5.92 -3.22 1.94
N THR A 74 5.50 -4.16 2.79
CA THR A 74 6.12 -5.48 2.92
C THR A 74 5.99 -6.28 1.64
N MET A 75 4.82 -6.30 0.99
CA MET A 75 4.61 -7.03 -0.26
C MET A 75 5.52 -6.54 -1.37
N LEU A 76 5.64 -5.23 -1.56
CA LEU A 76 6.54 -4.67 -2.58
C LEU A 76 8.00 -5.05 -2.34
N LEU A 77 8.45 -5.01 -1.08
CA LEU A 77 9.84 -5.35 -0.74
C LEU A 77 10.12 -6.85 -0.87
N MET A 78 9.16 -7.70 -0.51
CA MET A 78 9.24 -9.15 -0.74
C MET A 78 9.37 -9.46 -2.23
N ASP A 79 8.58 -8.79 -3.08
CA ASP A 79 8.64 -8.91 -4.55
C ASP A 79 9.92 -8.29 -5.14
N GLY A 80 10.74 -7.60 -4.34
CA GLY A 80 12.02 -7.04 -4.78
C GLY A 80 11.91 -5.71 -5.50
N VAL A 81 10.79 -5.03 -5.35
CA VAL A 81 10.62 -3.67 -5.83
C VAL A 81 11.66 -2.77 -5.15
N ASN A 82 12.26 -1.87 -5.94
CA ASN A 82 13.30 -0.96 -5.48
C ASN A 82 12.85 -0.20 -4.20
N PRO A 83 13.57 -0.32 -3.07
CA PRO A 83 13.22 0.36 -1.83
C PRO A 83 13.08 1.89 -1.95
N VAL A 84 13.82 2.54 -2.86
CA VAL A 84 13.67 3.98 -3.14
C VAL A 84 12.28 4.27 -3.68
N PHE A 85 11.85 3.52 -4.69
CA PHE A 85 10.49 3.64 -5.25
C PHE A 85 9.42 3.38 -4.19
N VAL A 86 9.59 2.35 -3.34
CA VAL A 86 8.64 2.05 -2.25
C VAL A 86 8.58 3.21 -1.25
N ALA A 87 9.70 3.84 -0.92
CA ALA A 87 9.75 4.99 -0.03
C ALA A 87 8.98 6.19 -0.62
N ASP A 88 9.15 6.46 -1.92
CA ASP A 88 8.46 7.54 -2.63
C ASP A 88 6.94 7.32 -2.68
N GLN A 89 6.50 6.10 -3.00
CA GLN A 89 5.08 5.72 -3.01
C GLN A 89 4.41 5.88 -1.65
N LEU A 90 5.09 5.51 -0.57
CA LEU A 90 4.57 5.65 0.79
C LEU A 90 4.71 7.07 1.33
N GLY A 91 5.67 7.82 0.84
CA GLY A 91 6.03 9.12 1.39
C GLY A 91 6.83 9.06 2.68
N HIS A 92 7.75 8.11 2.76
CA HIS A 92 8.72 7.97 3.84
C HIS A 92 10.10 8.38 3.36
N SER A 93 10.98 8.77 4.28
CA SER A 93 12.41 8.76 3.96
C SER A 93 12.88 7.31 3.78
N LEU A 94 13.85 7.09 2.89
CA LEU A 94 14.45 5.77 2.69
C LEU A 94 14.97 5.18 4.02
N GLN A 95 15.60 6.00 4.85
CA GLN A 95 16.07 5.59 6.19
C GLN A 95 14.93 5.05 7.07
N MET A 96 13.77 5.71 7.06
CA MET A 96 12.59 5.27 7.81
C MET A 96 12.05 3.94 7.25
N LEU A 97 11.99 3.81 5.92
CA LEU A 97 11.57 2.57 5.27
C LEU A 97 12.49 1.40 5.66
N ILE A 98 13.80 1.55 5.49
CA ILE A 98 14.78 0.52 5.83
C ILE A 98 14.69 0.15 7.31
N LYS A 99 14.62 1.14 8.22
CA LYS A 99 14.45 0.89 9.66
C LYS A 99 13.22 0.02 9.98
N ARG A 100 12.13 0.18 9.22
CA ARG A 100 10.86 -0.54 9.46
C ARG A 100 10.79 -1.88 8.74
N TYR A 101 11.40 -2.01 7.57
CA TYR A 101 11.13 -3.14 6.67
C TYR A 101 12.37 -3.88 6.17
N ALA A 102 13.59 -3.51 6.58
CA ALA A 102 14.83 -4.19 6.16
C ALA A 102 14.76 -5.72 6.32
N LYS A 103 14.11 -6.21 7.39
CA LYS A 103 13.92 -7.65 7.62
C LYS A 103 13.29 -8.38 6.42
N TRP A 104 12.39 -7.72 5.70
CA TRP A 104 11.64 -8.31 4.59
C TRP A 104 12.35 -8.23 3.24
N ILE A 105 13.45 -7.48 3.15
CA ILE A 105 14.31 -7.41 1.96
C ILE A 105 15.16 -8.69 1.81
N HIS A 106 15.58 -9.28 2.95
CA HIS A 106 16.62 -10.30 3.00
C HIS A 106 16.10 -11.75 3.10
N GLY A 107 14.79 -11.95 3.26
CA GLY A 107 14.19 -13.21 3.73
C GLY A 107 14.61 -14.47 2.95
N ASP A 108 14.68 -14.38 1.62
CA ASP A 108 15.07 -15.50 0.74
C ASP A 108 16.14 -15.12 -0.30
N LYS A 109 16.52 -13.84 -0.37
CA LYS A 109 17.35 -13.31 -1.46
C LYS A 109 18.84 -13.41 -1.21
N ASN A 110 19.30 -13.60 0.03
CA ASN A 110 20.73 -13.73 0.29
C ASN A 110 21.37 -14.88 -0.49
N ARG A 111 20.66 -16.00 -0.68
CA ARG A 111 21.13 -17.11 -1.52
C ARG A 111 21.19 -16.75 -3.01
N ILE A 112 20.21 -15.99 -3.49
CA ILE A 112 20.16 -15.49 -4.88
C ILE A 112 21.26 -14.45 -5.12
N GLU A 113 21.48 -13.52 -4.18
CA GLU A 113 22.55 -12.52 -4.25
C GLU A 113 23.93 -13.19 -4.22
N MET A 114 24.13 -14.20 -3.36
CA MET A 114 25.36 -15.00 -3.37
C MET A 114 25.57 -15.74 -4.70
N ALA A 115 24.51 -16.20 -5.35
CA ALA A 115 24.61 -16.86 -6.66
C ALA A 115 25.07 -15.90 -7.78
N LYS A 116 24.75 -14.60 -7.68
CA LYS A 116 25.24 -13.56 -8.61
C LYS A 116 26.75 -13.29 -8.48
N LEU A 117 27.33 -13.51 -7.30
CA LEU A 117 28.76 -13.35 -7.08
C LEU A 117 29.58 -14.47 -7.73
N ASN A 118 28.99 -15.64 -7.91
CA ASN A 118 29.65 -16.82 -8.47
C ASN A 118 29.61 -16.88 -10.00
N THR A 119 28.98 -15.90 -10.68
CA THR A 119 28.80 -15.90 -12.14
C THR A 119 29.94 -15.24 -12.92
N THR A 120 31.02 -14.82 -12.26
CA THR A 120 32.14 -14.07 -12.88
C THR A 120 33.47 -14.84 -12.89
N ASN A 121 33.45 -16.16 -13.09
CA ASN A 121 34.65 -16.97 -13.36
C ASN A 121 34.48 -17.83 -14.63
N GLY A 122 34.17 -17.21 -15.76
CA GLY A 122 34.08 -17.90 -17.04
C GLY A 122 34.34 -16.99 -18.23
N THR A 123 35.52 -17.19 -18.84
CA THR A 123 36.11 -16.63 -20.08
C THR A 123 36.46 -15.16 -20.12
#